data_AF-A0A2V4N1R6-F1
#
_entry.id   AF-A0A2V4N1R6-F1
#
_cell.length_a   1.000
_cell.length_b   1.000
_cell.length_c   1.000
_cell.angle_alpha   90.00
_cell.angle_beta   90.00
_cell.angle_gamma   90.00
#
_symmetry.space_group_name_H-M   'P 1'
#
loop_
_entity.id
_entity.type
_entity.pdbx_description
1 polymer ?
#
loop_
_entity_poly.entity_id
_entity_poly.type
_entity_poly.pdbx_seq_one_letter_code
_entity_poly.pdbx_strand_id
1 'polypeptide(L)' 'MGRRYRATGADGTLTITDVTDITRPVCLGAAHLDGAGTWQVRTARRSCRTPARDLSDAIALLHEIAWPTRTPWPQAPS' A
#
# COMPACT_ATOMS: atom_id res chain seq x y z
N MET A 1 -0.23 -11.55 -16.98
CA MET A 1 0.75 -10.44 -16.86
C MET A 1 0.78 -10.00 -15.42
N GLY A 2 1.94 -10.09 -14.75
CA GLY A 2 2.09 -9.67 -13.35
C GLY A 2 2.18 -8.15 -13.22
N ARG A 3 1.59 -7.59 -12.16
CA ARG A 3 1.75 -6.17 -11.82
C ARG A 3 3.15 -5.91 -11.30
N ARG A 4 3.74 -4.76 -11.64
CA ARG A 4 5.07 -4.34 -11.18
C ARG A 4 4.96 -3.09 -10.33
N TYR A 5 5.67 -3.07 -9.22
CA TYR A 5 5.64 -1.97 -8.27
C TYR A 5 7.06 -1.49 -7.97
N ARG A 6 7.20 -0.18 -7.82
CA ARG A 6 8.43 0.46 -7.36
C ARG A 6 8.19 1.10 -6.00
N ALA A 7 8.92 0.65 -4.99
CA ALA A 7 8.99 1.31 -3.69
C ALA A 7 10.25 2.19 -3.66
N THR A 8 10.10 3.46 -3.30
CA THR A 8 11.21 4.40 -3.16
C THR A 8 11.17 4.99 -1.76
N GLY A 9 12.23 4.78 -0.98
CA GLY A 9 12.37 5.35 0.37
C GLY A 9 13.24 6.61 0.36
N ALA A 10 12.78 7.67 1.01
CA ALA A 10 13.54 8.88 1.30
C ALA A 10 13.06 9.47 2.65
N ASP A 11 13.98 9.83 3.54
CA ASP A 11 13.71 10.52 4.81
C ASP A 11 12.58 9.88 5.66
N GLY A 12 12.63 8.56 5.82
CA GLY A 12 11.62 7.79 6.58
C GLY A 12 10.26 7.67 5.88
N THR A 13 10.14 8.17 4.65
CA THR A 13 8.95 8.11 3.83
C THR A 13 9.16 7.16 2.65
N LEU A 14 8.32 6.14 2.55
CA LEU A 14 8.29 5.17 1.47
C LEU A 14 7.14 5.49 0.52
N THR A 15 7.44 5.81 -0.74
CA THR A 15 6.43 6.02 -1.79
C THR A 15 6.33 4.78 -2.66
N ILE A 16 5.10 4.32 -2.91
CA ILE A 16 4.84 3.19 -3.82
C ILE A 16 4.21 3.70 -5.11
N THR A 17 4.80 3.27 -6.22
CA THR A 17 4.32 3.58 -7.58
C THR A 17 4.02 2.27 -8.31
N ASP A 18 2.84 2.17 -8.91
CA ASP A 18 2.54 1.15 -9.90
C ASP A 18 3.29 1.49 -11.19
N VAL A 19 4.14 0.57 -11.63
CA VAL A 19 4.95 0.68 -12.85
C VAL A 19 4.66 -0.50 -13.79
N THR A 20 3.46 -1.09 -13.68
CA THR A 20 2.98 -2.13 -14.59
C THR A 20 2.99 -1.63 -16.03
N ASP A 21 2.52 -0.39 -16.24
CA ASP A 21 2.80 0.39 -17.45
C ASP A 21 3.94 1.37 -17.14
N ILE A 22 5.14 1.05 -17.63
CA ILE A 22 6.33 1.87 -17.41
C ILE A 22 6.21 3.27 -18.05
N THR A 23 5.35 3.42 -19.06
CA THR A 23 5.13 4.70 -19.73
C THR A 23 4.16 5.60 -18.96
N ARG A 24 3.38 5.02 -18.04
CA ARG A 24 2.36 5.71 -17.24
C ARG A 24 2.41 5.27 -15.78
N PRO A 25 3.46 5.64 -15.04
CA PRO A 25 3.58 5.31 -13.62
C PRO A 25 2.44 5.98 -12.82
N VAL A 26 1.81 5.21 -11.93
CA VAL A 26 0.72 5.68 -11.06
C VAL A 26 1.18 5.66 -9.60
N CYS A 27 1.25 6.83 -8.96
CA CYS A 27 1.55 6.91 -7.54
C CYS A 27 0.36 6.39 -6.73
N LEU A 28 0.57 5.35 -5.91
CA LEU A 28 -0.48 4.72 -5.12
C LEU A 28 -0.61 5.34 -3.73
N GLY A 29 0.51 5.84 -3.19
CA GLY A 29 0.55 6.46 -1.87
C GLY A 29 1.95 6.48 -1.27
N ALA A 30 1.99 6.95 -0.02
CA ALA A 30 3.19 7.03 0.78
C ALA A 30 2.94 6.42 2.17
N ALA A 31 3.94 5.72 2.69
CA ALA A 31 4.00 5.27 4.07
C ALA A 31 5.12 6.03 4.78
N HIS A 32 4.86 6.56 5.96
CA HIS A 32 5.85 7.26 6.77
C HIS A 32 6.08 6.48 8.06
N LEU A 33 7.32 6.13 8.35
CA LEU A 33 7.69 5.50 9.62
C LEU A 33 7.84 6.59 10.68
N ASP A 34 7.02 6.53 11.73
CA ASP A 34 7.22 7.41 12.88
C ASP A 34 8.32 6.91 13.81
N GLY A 35 8.83 7.80 14.66
CA GLY A 35 9.90 7.49 15.62
C GLY A 35 9.52 6.47 16.70
N ALA A 36 8.26 6.02 16.75
CA ALA A 36 7.76 4.98 17.64
C ALA A 36 7.63 3.62 16.95
N GLY A 37 8.09 3.49 15.69
CA GLY A 37 8.03 2.24 14.93
C GLY A 37 6.65 1.96 14.32
N THR A 38 5.78 2.96 14.22
CA THR A 38 4.46 2.83 13.59
C THR A 38 4.48 3.42 12.19
N TRP A 39 3.94 2.67 11.23
CA TRP A 39 3.81 3.15 9.85
C TRP A 39 2.49 3.91 9.67
N GLN A 40 2.60 5.15 9.21
CA GLN A 40 1.48 5.96 8.76
C GLN A 40 1.34 5.86 7.25
N VAL A 41 0.35 5.09 6.81
CA VAL A 41 0.07 4.85 5.40
C VAL A 41 -0.97 5.84 4.91
N ARG A 42 -0.66 6.57 3.83
CA ARG A 42 -1.52 7.56 3.18
C ARG A 42 -1.64 7.23 1.71
N THR A 43 -2.87 7.05 1.25
CA THR A 43 -3.22 6.88 -0.17
C THR A 43 -4.16 8.00 -0.60
N ALA A 44 -4.42 8.09 -1.91
CA ALA A 44 -5.42 9.02 -2.44
C ALA A 44 -6.84 8.79 -1.88
N ARG A 45 -7.14 7.59 -1.36
CA ARG A 45 -8.49 7.22 -0.89
C ARG A 45 -8.62 7.16 0.62
N ARG A 46 -7.54 6.88 1.35
CA ARG A 46 -7.58 6.63 2.79
C ARG A 46 -6.23 6.88 3.44
N SER A 47 -6.27 7.33 4.68
CA SER A 47 -5.14 7.30 5.61
C SER A 47 -5.39 6.28 6.72
N CYS A 48 -4.41 5.45 7.04
CA CYS A 48 -4.45 4.52 8.16
C CYS A 48 -3.09 4.47 8.87
N ARG A 49 -3.12 4.31 10.19
CA ARG A 49 -1.93 3.96 10.96
C ARG A 49 -1.95 2.47 11.21
N THR A 50 -0.83 1.81 10.95
CA THR A 50 -0.67 0.39 11.23
C THR A 50 0.59 0.18 12.07
N PRO A 51 0.51 -0.61 13.15
CA PRO A 51 1.69 -1.16 13.78
C PRO A 51 2.26 -2.26 12.86
N ALA A 52 2.83 -1.87 11.72
CA ALA A 52 3.54 -2.78 10.85
C ALA A 52 4.92 -3.06 11.45
N ARG A 53 5.19 -4.31 11.81
CA ARG A 53 6.51 -4.71 12.35
C ARG A 53 7.60 -4.59 11.29
N ASP A 54 7.23 -4.71 10.01
CA ASP A 54 8.14 -4.72 8.88
C ASP A 54 7.57 -3.98 7.65
N LEU A 55 8.47 -3.52 6.78
CA LEU A 55 8.15 -2.81 5.52
C LEU A 55 7.17 -3.59 4.61
N SER A 56 7.21 -4.92 4.66
CA SER A 56 6.33 -5.81 3.91
C SER A 56 4.85 -5.61 4.26
N ASP A 57 4.54 -5.38 5.55
CA ASP A 57 3.16 -5.13 6.00
C ASP A 57 2.63 -3.79 5.48
N ALA A 58 3.49 -2.77 5.44
CA ALA A 58 3.13 -1.46 4.89
C ALA A 58 2.86 -1.54 3.37
N ILE A 59 3.64 -2.34 2.64
CA ILE A 59 3.43 -2.60 1.21
C ILE A 59 2.11 -3.35 1.00
N ALA A 60 1.82 -4.38 1.81
CA ALA A 60 0.58 -5.16 1.72
C ALA A 60 -0.67 -4.28 1.97
N LEU A 61 -0.63 -3.43 3.00
CA LEU A 61 -1.70 -2.47 3.29
C LEU A 61 -1.89 -1.44 2.18
N LEU A 62 -0.80 -0.88 1.64
CA LEU A 62 -0.88 0.04 0.50
C LEU A 62 -1.53 -0.62 -0.71
N HIS A 63 -1.19 -1.87 -0.98
CA HIS A 63 -1.80 -2.65 -2.05
C HIS A 63 -3.30 -2.86 -1.82
N GLU A 64 -3.71 -3.31 -0.64
CA GLU A 64 -5.12 -3.50 -0.26
C GLU A 64 -5.93 -2.20 -0.32
N ILE A 65 -5.36 -1.07 0.06
CA ILE A 65 -6.09 0.21 0.02
C ILE A 65 -6.22 0.73 -1.41
N ALA A 66 -5.17 0.61 -2.22
CA ALA A 66 -5.20 1.02 -3.62
C ALA A 66 -6.16 0.16 -4.45
N TRP A 67 -6.13 -1.15 -4.20
CA TRP A 67 -7.07 -2.13 -4.74
C TRP A 67 -7.60 -3.00 -3.61
N PRO A 68 -8.75 -2.63 -3.02
CA PRO A 68 -9.42 -3.56 -2.11
C PRO A 68 -9.72 -4.80 -2.94
N THR A 69 -9.03 -5.89 -2.62
CA THR A 69 -9.51 -7.21 -3.01
C THR A 69 -10.90 -7.26 -2.43
N ARG A 70 -11.93 -7.14 -3.28
CA ARG A 70 -13.27 -7.58 -2.93
C ARG A 70 -13.06 -9.01 -2.44
N THR A 71 -13.06 -9.20 -1.13
CA THR A 71 -13.41 -10.50 -0.58
C THR A 71 -14.73 -10.85 -1.25
N PRO A 72 -14.82 -11.94 -2.03
CA PRO A 72 -16.13 -12.44 -2.39
C PRO A 72 -16.81 -12.72 -1.06
N TRP A 73 -17.87 -11.95 -0.80
CA TRP A 73 -18.77 -12.14 0.32
C TRP A 73 -19.03 -13.64 0.51
N PRO A 74 -18.95 -14.21 1.73
CA PRO A 74 -19.37 -15.59 1.91
C PRO A 74 -20.84 -15.67 1.52
N GLN A 75 -21.15 -16.32 0.40
CA GLN A 75 -22.53 -16.63 0.03
C GLN A 75 -23.16 -17.31 1.23
N ALA A 76 -24.20 -16.69 1.80
CA ALA A 76 -24.98 -17.29 2.86
C ALA A 76 -25.48 -18.66 2.37
N PRO A 77 -25.36 -19.73 3.18
CA PRO A 77 -25.97 -21.00 2.83
C PRO A 77 -27.49 -20.80 2.73
N SER A 78 -28.06 -21.32 1.64
CA SER A 78 -29.51 -21.35 1.37
C SER A 78 -30.26 -22.23 2.35
#